data_AF-A0AAE8M8X5-F1
#
_entry.id   AF-A0AAE8M8X5-F1
#
_cell.length_a   1.000
_cell.length_b   1.000
_cell.length_c   1.000
_cell.angle_alpha   90.00
_cell.angle_beta   90.00
_cell.angle_gamma   90.00
#
_symmetry.space_group_name_H-M   'P 1'
#
loop_
_entity.id
_entity.type
_entity.pdbx_description
1 polymer ?
#
loop_
_entity_poly.entity_id
_entity_poly.type
_entity_poly.pdbx_seq_one_letter_code
_entity_poly.pdbx_strand_id
1 'polypeptide(L)'
;MLQHPMDTPQQLAKLDTETFGSNVPSILRSVADSGLESKAEYIELVQSRAAEPPTLAAISSILTLPIKEGDWATLKLQQTVIYRILLDLPLEQLQALRPALAVYAAVDISSFDPFKDGSYYAQTANNITNAKHLGIFVDDPKAVWTPISKFDEVSYRALSERIHTGEQMRPYMEDLFWWVADPNNPPFKPCSEQLARFPETAAAVAAEVMAKAGQANDTEHQHWIIDFVSTSVPVGKAWIPLRSHVQEMVRSIEERKDEDEDEYLDKAKEWLAELEKWDATHVNEA
;
A
#
# COMPACT_ATOMS: atom_id res chain seq x y z
N MET A 1 -19.23 26.50 -19.59
CA MET A 1 -20.09 25.54 -20.33
C MET A 1 -19.16 24.51 -20.96
N LEU A 2 -19.22 23.27 -20.52
CA LEU A 2 -18.54 22.13 -21.17
C LEU A 2 -19.26 21.88 -22.50
N GLN A 3 -18.53 21.83 -23.61
CA GLN A 3 -19.14 21.69 -24.94
C GLN A 3 -19.49 20.25 -25.35
N HIS A 4 -19.15 19.22 -24.58
CA HIS A 4 -19.58 17.85 -24.88
C HIS A 4 -19.91 17.03 -23.63
N PRO A 5 -20.98 16.21 -23.64
CA PRO A 5 -21.12 15.10 -22.69
C PRO A 5 -19.85 14.25 -22.80
N MET A 6 -19.26 13.85 -21.68
CA MET A 6 -17.93 13.20 -21.68
C MET A 6 -17.87 12.11 -22.75
N ASP A 7 -17.03 12.35 -23.76
CA ASP A 7 -16.69 11.36 -24.78
C ASP A 7 -16.22 10.09 -24.05
N THR A 8 -16.66 8.93 -24.54
CA THR A 8 -16.27 7.65 -23.93
C THR A 8 -14.76 7.47 -24.02
N PRO A 9 -14.14 6.61 -23.19
CA PRO A 9 -12.69 6.36 -23.27
C PRO A 9 -12.24 5.97 -24.69
N GLN A 10 -13.07 5.22 -25.41
CA GLN A 10 -12.81 4.80 -26.79
C GLN A 10 -12.86 5.95 -27.81
N GLN A 11 -13.62 7.01 -27.53
CA GLN A 11 -13.65 8.23 -28.34
C GLN A 11 -12.43 9.11 -28.01
N LEU A 12 -12.13 9.29 -26.73
CA LEU A 12 -10.96 10.05 -26.26
C LEU A 12 -9.64 9.44 -26.73
N ALA A 13 -9.54 8.11 -26.78
CA ALA A 13 -8.37 7.40 -27.26
C ALA A 13 -8.02 7.68 -28.74
N LYS A 14 -8.99 8.14 -29.55
CA LYS A 14 -8.79 8.46 -30.97
C LYS A 14 -8.36 9.91 -31.21
N LEU A 15 -8.38 10.74 -30.16
CA LEU A 15 -7.95 12.14 -30.26
C LEU A 15 -6.44 12.21 -30.48
N ASP A 16 -6.00 13.19 -31.26
CA ASP A 16 -4.58 13.52 -31.36
C ASP A 16 -4.03 13.98 -30.00
N THR A 17 -2.70 14.00 -29.89
CA THR A 17 -1.98 14.27 -28.64
C THR A 17 -2.30 15.63 -28.02
N GLU A 18 -2.45 16.69 -28.81
CA GLU A 18 -2.78 18.02 -28.30
C GLU A 18 -4.23 18.09 -27.81
N THR A 19 -5.15 17.59 -28.62
CA THR A 19 -6.58 17.58 -28.26
C THR A 19 -6.82 16.73 -27.03
N PHE A 20 -6.19 15.55 -26.92
CA PHE A 20 -6.29 14.72 -25.72
C PHE A 20 -5.72 15.41 -24.48
N GLY A 21 -4.49 15.94 -24.57
CA GLY A 21 -3.83 16.64 -23.46
C GLY A 21 -4.67 17.79 -22.91
N SER A 22 -5.33 18.56 -23.79
CA SER A 22 -6.23 19.65 -23.40
C SER A 22 -7.48 19.18 -22.64
N ASN A 23 -7.91 17.93 -22.82
CA ASN A 23 -9.08 17.34 -22.15
C ASN A 23 -8.75 16.66 -20.81
N VAL A 24 -7.47 16.36 -20.54
CA VAL A 24 -7.02 15.68 -19.30
C VAL A 24 -7.58 16.34 -18.02
N PRO A 25 -7.54 17.68 -17.83
CA PRO A 25 -8.10 18.29 -16.62
C PRO A 25 -9.60 18.05 -16.44
N SER A 26 -10.36 18.04 -17.53
CA SER A 26 -11.80 17.77 -17.50
C SER A 26 -12.09 16.30 -17.20
N ILE A 27 -11.33 15.38 -17.81
CA ILE A 27 -11.41 13.94 -17.55
C ILE A 27 -11.15 13.68 -16.06
N LEU A 28 -10.03 14.15 -15.53
CA LEU A 28 -9.63 13.88 -14.14
C LEU A 28 -10.55 14.56 -13.13
N ARG A 29 -11.10 15.75 -13.44
CA ARG A 29 -12.15 16.36 -12.61
C ARG A 29 -13.39 15.49 -12.56
N SER A 30 -13.81 14.97 -13.71
CA SER A 30 -14.96 14.07 -13.78
C SER A 30 -14.73 12.77 -13.01
N VAL A 31 -13.51 12.25 -12.97
CA VAL A 31 -13.12 11.12 -12.11
C VAL A 31 -13.23 11.50 -10.64
N ALA A 32 -12.62 12.63 -10.24
CA ALA A 32 -12.66 13.13 -8.86
C ALA A 32 -14.09 13.33 -8.32
N ASP A 33 -15.02 13.77 -9.17
CA ASP A 33 -16.42 14.01 -8.80
C ASP A 33 -17.27 12.74 -8.70
N SER A 34 -16.90 11.65 -9.38
CA SER A 34 -17.72 10.43 -9.50
C SER A 34 -17.39 9.33 -8.49
N GLY A 35 -16.45 9.60 -7.56
CA GLY A 35 -15.96 8.62 -6.61
C GLY A 35 -14.97 7.62 -7.21
N LEU A 36 -14.29 6.86 -6.34
CA LEU A 36 -13.03 6.16 -6.64
C LEU A 36 -13.15 5.00 -7.65
N GLU A 37 -14.31 4.36 -7.83
CA GLU A 37 -14.38 3.11 -8.62
C GLU A 37 -15.04 3.27 -10.00
N SER A 38 -15.79 4.34 -10.24
CA SER A 38 -16.72 4.41 -11.37
C SER A 38 -16.09 4.73 -12.74
N LYS A 39 -14.77 4.96 -12.82
CA LYS A 39 -14.08 5.48 -14.02
C LYS A 39 -12.66 4.96 -14.26
N ALA A 40 -12.38 3.69 -13.93
CA ALA A 40 -11.06 3.08 -14.12
C ALA A 40 -10.51 3.22 -15.56
N GLU A 41 -11.34 3.00 -16.58
CA GLU A 41 -10.94 3.11 -18.00
C GLU A 41 -10.40 4.51 -18.38
N TYR A 42 -10.90 5.58 -17.76
CA TYR A 42 -10.40 6.94 -18.02
C TYR A 42 -9.03 7.16 -17.37
N ILE A 43 -8.81 6.57 -16.19
CA ILE A 43 -7.53 6.61 -15.49
C ILE A 43 -6.48 5.86 -16.30
N GLU A 44 -6.77 4.61 -16.71
CA GLU A 44 -5.91 3.79 -17.55
C GLU A 44 -5.57 4.51 -18.88
N LEU A 45 -6.55 5.20 -19.47
CA LEU A 45 -6.33 5.98 -20.68
C LEU A 45 -5.35 7.15 -20.44
N VAL A 46 -5.51 7.91 -19.36
CA VAL A 46 -4.58 9.01 -19.03
C VAL A 46 -3.18 8.45 -18.74
N GLN A 47 -3.06 7.35 -17.98
CA GLN A 47 -1.79 6.70 -17.67
C GLN A 47 -1.09 6.20 -18.94
N SER A 48 -1.80 5.51 -19.84
CA SER A 48 -1.22 4.98 -21.08
C SER A 48 -0.70 6.07 -22.02
N ARG A 49 -1.26 7.28 -21.94
CA ARG A 49 -0.85 8.46 -22.72
C ARG A 49 0.05 9.42 -21.95
N ALA A 50 0.50 9.07 -20.75
CA ALA A 50 1.36 9.93 -19.91
C ALA A 50 2.81 10.03 -20.43
N ALA A 51 3.20 9.32 -21.48
CA ALA A 51 4.43 9.60 -22.21
C ALA A 51 4.31 10.83 -23.15
N GLU A 52 3.09 11.28 -23.45
CA GLU A 52 2.84 12.37 -24.39
C GLU A 52 3.04 13.74 -23.72
N PRO A 53 3.82 14.69 -24.31
CA PRO A 53 4.13 15.96 -23.66
C PRO A 53 2.91 16.80 -23.23
N PRO A 54 1.84 16.94 -24.04
CA PRO A 54 0.64 17.66 -23.61
C PRO A 54 -0.08 17.02 -22.42
N THR A 55 -0.11 15.69 -22.33
CA THR A 55 -0.66 14.95 -21.18
C THR A 55 0.15 15.23 -19.92
N LEU A 56 1.49 15.13 -20.00
CA LEU A 56 2.38 15.46 -18.88
C LEU A 56 2.23 16.91 -18.44
N ALA A 57 2.15 17.85 -19.39
CA ALA A 57 1.95 19.26 -19.10
C ALA A 57 0.63 19.52 -18.36
N ALA A 58 -0.44 18.82 -18.75
CA ALA A 58 -1.74 18.90 -18.08
C ALA A 58 -1.66 18.34 -16.64
N ILE A 59 -1.05 17.18 -16.44
CA ILE A 59 -0.83 16.57 -15.11
C ILE A 59 -0.02 17.51 -14.21
N SER A 60 1.11 18.03 -14.73
CA SER A 60 1.96 19.00 -14.04
C SER A 60 1.19 20.26 -13.65
N SER A 61 0.35 20.78 -14.54
CA SER A 61 -0.45 21.98 -14.28
C SER A 61 -1.45 21.78 -13.14
N ILE A 62 -2.04 20.58 -13.03
CA ILE A 62 -2.96 20.23 -11.94
C ILE A 62 -2.22 20.15 -10.60
N LEU A 63 -1.07 19.48 -10.57
CA LEU A 63 -0.25 19.36 -9.36
C LEU A 63 0.20 20.72 -8.82
N THR A 64 0.41 21.69 -9.70
CA THR A 64 0.89 23.03 -9.30
C THR A 64 -0.25 24.02 -9.01
N LEU A 65 -1.50 23.59 -9.00
CA LEU A 65 -2.62 24.44 -8.57
C LEU A 65 -2.46 24.84 -7.08
N PRO A 66 -2.73 26.11 -6.74
CA PRO A 66 -2.61 26.58 -5.36
C PRO A 66 -3.69 25.93 -4.48
N ILE A 67 -3.27 25.39 -3.34
CA ILE A 67 -4.18 24.84 -2.33
C ILE A 67 -4.63 25.95 -1.40
N LYS A 68 -5.96 26.11 -1.24
CA LYS A 68 -6.57 27.06 -0.31
C LYS A 68 -7.42 26.30 0.68
N GLU A 69 -7.34 26.66 1.97
CA GLU A 69 -8.15 26.02 3.01
C GLU A 69 -9.64 25.92 2.62
N GLY A 70 -10.19 24.71 2.68
CA GLY A 70 -11.58 24.41 2.31
C GLY A 70 -11.86 24.25 0.80
N ASP A 71 -10.86 24.41 -0.08
CA ASP A 71 -11.01 24.11 -1.51
C ASP A 71 -10.92 22.60 -1.76
N TRP A 72 -12.03 21.92 -1.46
CA TRP A 72 -12.19 20.49 -1.65
C TRP A 72 -12.11 20.05 -3.11
N ALA A 73 -12.49 20.92 -4.07
CA ALA A 73 -12.48 20.56 -5.49
C ALA A 73 -11.04 20.44 -6.01
N THR A 74 -10.18 21.41 -5.69
CA THR A 74 -8.76 21.36 -6.05
C THR A 74 -8.06 20.21 -5.33
N LEU A 75 -8.32 20.02 -4.04
CA LEU A 75 -7.73 18.93 -3.26
C LEU A 75 -8.07 17.55 -3.86
N LYS A 76 -9.35 17.27 -4.16
CA LYS A 76 -9.77 15.99 -4.75
C LYS A 76 -9.16 15.75 -6.14
N LEU A 77 -9.05 16.80 -6.94
CA LEU A 77 -8.42 16.71 -8.26
C LEU A 77 -6.93 16.35 -8.15
N GLN A 78 -6.19 17.02 -7.26
CA GLN A 78 -4.78 16.72 -7.00
C GLN A 78 -4.60 15.33 -6.36
N GLN A 79 -5.50 14.94 -5.46
CA GLN A 79 -5.55 13.61 -4.87
C GLN A 79 -5.71 12.52 -5.93
N THR A 80 -6.60 12.75 -6.90
CA THR A 80 -6.80 11.85 -8.03
C THR A 80 -5.54 11.73 -8.87
N VAL A 81 -4.84 12.83 -9.14
CA VAL A 81 -3.55 12.77 -9.83
C VAL A 81 -2.55 11.94 -9.04
N ILE A 82 -2.33 12.21 -7.75
CA ILE A 82 -1.33 11.52 -6.94
C ILE A 82 -1.64 10.01 -6.85
N TYR A 83 -2.83 9.66 -6.34
CA TYR A 83 -3.12 8.27 -5.99
C TYR A 83 -3.58 7.42 -7.17
N ARG A 84 -4.07 8.02 -8.26
CA ARG A 84 -4.62 7.28 -9.41
C ARG A 84 -3.83 7.42 -10.68
N ILE A 85 -2.97 8.43 -10.79
CA ILE A 85 -2.09 8.56 -11.94
C ILE A 85 -0.66 8.26 -11.49
N LEU A 86 -0.10 9.08 -10.61
CA LEU A 86 1.34 9.07 -10.33
C LEU A 86 1.81 7.77 -9.68
N LEU A 87 1.06 7.19 -8.74
CA LEU A 87 1.44 5.94 -8.09
C LEU A 87 1.67 4.79 -9.07
N ASP A 88 1.00 4.78 -10.23
CA ASP A 88 1.12 3.69 -11.21
C ASP A 88 1.94 4.06 -12.45
N LEU A 89 2.35 5.34 -12.60
CA LEU A 89 3.16 5.75 -13.75
C LEU A 89 4.56 5.12 -13.71
N PRO A 90 5.12 4.65 -14.83
CA PRO A 90 6.52 4.23 -14.90
C PRO A 90 7.51 5.30 -14.42
N LEU A 91 8.63 4.87 -13.83
CA LEU A 91 9.63 5.77 -13.24
C LEU A 91 10.08 6.88 -14.21
N GLU A 92 10.29 6.56 -15.48
CA GLU A 92 10.70 7.50 -16.53
C GLU A 92 9.69 8.66 -16.72
N GLN A 93 8.39 8.35 -16.65
CA GLN A 93 7.33 9.35 -16.77
C GLN A 93 7.20 10.17 -15.49
N LEU A 94 7.40 9.54 -14.32
CA LEU A 94 7.46 10.27 -13.05
C LEU A 94 8.66 11.22 -12.96
N GLN A 95 9.82 10.84 -13.50
CA GLN A 95 10.99 11.70 -13.57
C GLN A 95 10.70 13.01 -14.30
N ALA A 96 9.91 12.97 -15.38
CA ALA A 96 9.48 14.17 -16.10
C ALA A 96 8.59 15.11 -15.23
N LEU A 97 7.91 14.57 -14.22
CA LEU A 97 7.04 15.31 -13.30
C LEU A 97 7.75 15.77 -12.03
N ARG A 98 9.06 15.49 -11.86
CA ARG A 98 9.85 15.87 -10.69
C ARG A 98 9.70 17.35 -10.30
N PRO A 99 9.75 18.34 -11.22
CA PRO A 99 9.57 19.74 -10.83
C PRO A 99 8.19 20.03 -10.23
N ALA A 100 7.13 19.43 -10.78
CA ALA A 100 5.77 19.61 -10.30
C ALA A 100 5.54 18.95 -8.93
N LEU A 101 6.09 17.74 -8.75
CA LEU A 101 6.11 17.06 -7.46
C LEU A 101 6.81 17.90 -6.38
N ALA A 102 7.96 18.48 -6.71
CA ALA A 102 8.69 19.34 -5.78
C ALA A 102 7.89 20.59 -5.37
N VAL A 103 7.17 21.21 -6.32
CA VAL A 103 6.28 22.35 -6.02
C VAL A 103 5.15 21.93 -5.08
N TYR A 104 4.48 20.81 -5.36
CA TYR A 104 3.39 20.33 -4.52
C TYR A 104 3.87 19.90 -3.13
N ALA A 105 5.00 19.19 -3.05
CA ALA A 105 5.63 18.75 -1.81
C ALA A 105 6.08 19.91 -0.91
N ALA A 106 6.33 21.09 -1.49
CA ALA A 106 6.76 22.30 -0.79
C ALA A 106 5.59 23.17 -0.29
N VAL A 107 4.33 22.78 -0.54
CA VAL A 107 3.16 23.52 -0.04
C VAL A 107 3.20 23.58 1.48
N ASP A 108 3.15 24.79 2.03
CA ASP A 108 3.05 25.05 3.46
C ASP A 108 1.58 25.20 3.87
N ILE A 109 1.14 24.32 4.77
CA ILE A 109 -0.21 24.31 5.34
C ILE A 109 -0.23 24.74 6.80
N SER A 110 0.87 25.29 7.33
CA SER A 110 0.98 25.72 8.73
C SER A 110 -0.04 26.79 9.13
N SER A 111 -0.58 27.53 8.15
CA SER A 111 -1.61 28.55 8.37
C SER A 111 -3.05 27.99 8.36
N PHE A 112 -3.25 26.72 8.01
CA PHE A 112 -4.59 26.11 8.02
C PHE A 112 -4.97 25.78 9.46
N ASP A 113 -6.24 26.00 9.80
CA ASP A 113 -6.77 25.70 11.12
C ASP A 113 -7.19 24.21 11.19
N PRO A 114 -6.44 23.35 11.90
CA PRO A 114 -6.74 21.92 11.97
C PRO A 114 -8.04 21.63 12.74
N PHE A 115 -8.58 22.59 13.49
CA PHE A 115 -9.81 22.42 14.26
C PHE A 115 -11.07 22.85 13.50
N LYS A 116 -10.91 23.71 12.50
CA LYS A 116 -12.01 24.20 11.67
C LYS A 116 -12.45 23.18 10.62
N ASP A 117 -11.49 22.55 9.96
CA ASP A 117 -11.74 21.45 9.00
C ASP A 117 -10.59 20.42 9.07
N GLY A 118 -10.60 19.64 10.16
CA GLY A 118 -9.55 18.65 10.43
C GLY A 118 -9.44 17.57 9.34
N SER A 119 -10.54 17.27 8.64
CA SER A 119 -10.52 16.34 7.51
C SER A 119 -9.76 16.92 6.32
N TYR A 120 -10.03 18.19 5.98
CA TYR A 120 -9.29 18.88 4.91
C TYR A 120 -7.81 18.97 5.22
N TYR A 121 -7.47 19.38 6.45
CA TYR A 121 -6.10 19.49 6.91
C TYR A 121 -5.36 18.14 6.80
N ALA A 122 -5.93 17.08 7.36
CA ALA A 122 -5.32 15.75 7.35
C ALA A 122 -5.12 15.20 5.93
N GLN A 123 -6.13 15.33 5.06
CA GLN A 123 -6.02 14.88 3.67
C GLN A 123 -4.97 15.67 2.89
N THR A 124 -4.90 16.98 3.10
CA THR A 124 -3.87 17.82 2.47
C THR A 124 -2.47 17.42 2.95
N ALA A 125 -2.29 17.23 4.25
CA ALA A 125 -1.03 16.79 4.83
C ALA A 125 -0.57 15.42 4.29
N ASN A 126 -1.50 14.47 4.18
CA ASN A 126 -1.22 13.13 3.62
C ASN A 126 -0.81 13.21 2.15
N ASN A 127 -1.49 14.02 1.34
CA ASN A 127 -1.14 14.18 -0.07
C ASN A 127 0.25 14.82 -0.24
N ILE A 128 0.56 15.86 0.54
CA ILE A 128 1.89 16.51 0.53
C ILE A 128 2.97 15.50 0.94
N THR A 129 2.70 14.67 1.94
CA THR A 129 3.62 13.61 2.39
C THR A 129 3.87 12.57 1.30
N ASN A 130 2.82 12.07 0.65
CA ASN A 130 2.98 11.13 -0.47
C ASN A 130 3.71 11.76 -1.67
N ALA A 131 3.51 13.05 -1.95
CA ALA A 131 4.30 13.74 -2.98
C ALA A 131 5.79 13.83 -2.61
N LYS A 132 6.13 14.03 -1.33
CA LYS A 132 7.52 13.96 -0.84
C LYS A 132 8.09 12.55 -1.02
N HIS A 133 7.33 11.53 -0.67
CA HIS A 133 7.74 10.13 -0.83
C HIS A 133 7.94 9.76 -2.32
N LEU A 134 7.05 10.20 -3.20
CA LEU A 134 7.24 10.09 -4.66
C LEU A 134 8.50 10.82 -5.11
N GLY A 135 8.78 12.01 -4.57
CA GLY A 135 10.03 12.72 -4.83
C GLY A 135 11.28 11.91 -4.45
N ILE A 136 11.29 11.32 -3.26
CA ILE A 136 12.38 10.43 -2.80
C ILE A 136 12.52 9.21 -3.72
N PHE A 137 11.40 8.57 -4.06
CA PHE A 137 11.37 7.46 -4.99
C PHE A 137 11.97 7.85 -6.36
N VAL A 138 11.58 8.99 -6.92
CA VAL A 138 12.10 9.47 -8.21
C VAL A 138 13.59 9.79 -8.15
N ASP A 139 14.06 10.39 -7.07
CA ASP A 139 15.41 10.95 -6.95
C ASP A 139 16.48 9.90 -6.60
N ASP A 140 16.11 8.87 -5.86
CA ASP A 140 17.01 7.78 -5.49
C ASP A 140 16.44 6.44 -5.98
N PRO A 141 17.00 5.79 -7.01
CA PRO A 141 16.52 4.49 -7.50
C PRO A 141 16.73 3.33 -6.52
N LYS A 142 17.48 3.54 -5.43
CA LYS A 142 17.73 2.54 -4.38
C LYS A 142 16.91 2.76 -3.11
N ALA A 143 16.17 3.85 -3.01
CA ALA A 143 15.37 4.15 -1.81
C ALA A 143 14.29 3.08 -1.58
N VAL A 144 14.33 2.43 -0.43
CA VAL A 144 13.37 1.38 -0.06
C VAL A 144 13.04 1.56 1.40
N TRP A 145 11.75 1.54 1.73
CA TRP A 145 11.26 1.70 3.09
C TRP A 145 9.93 0.97 3.26
N THR A 146 9.62 0.60 4.50
CA THR A 146 8.30 0.12 4.93
C THR A 146 7.36 1.28 5.20
N PRO A 147 6.03 1.07 5.23
CA PRO A 147 5.10 2.17 5.46
C PRO A 147 5.44 2.90 6.78
N ILE A 148 5.64 4.22 6.69
CA ILE A 148 5.96 5.04 7.87
C ILE A 148 4.67 5.53 8.56
N SER A 149 3.54 5.45 7.86
CA SER A 149 2.22 5.76 8.38
C SER A 149 1.15 4.94 7.66
N LYS A 150 -0.07 4.95 8.21
CA LYS A 150 -1.23 4.29 7.58
C LYS A 150 -1.66 4.87 6.23
N PHE A 151 -1.07 5.99 5.81
CA PHE A 151 -1.36 6.69 4.56
C PHE A 151 -0.13 6.77 3.65
N ASP A 152 0.92 5.99 3.92
CA ASP A 152 2.11 5.94 3.06
C ASP A 152 1.90 4.97 1.89
N GLU A 153 1.29 5.49 0.83
CA GLU A 153 0.92 4.71 -0.36
C GLU A 153 2.12 4.43 -1.30
N VAL A 154 3.25 5.12 -1.09
CA VAL A 154 4.43 5.00 -1.96
C VAL A 154 5.35 3.87 -1.51
N SER A 155 5.40 3.57 -0.21
CA SER A 155 6.22 2.49 0.38
C SER A 155 6.01 1.14 -0.32
N TYR A 156 4.75 0.76 -0.59
CA TYR A 156 4.42 -0.48 -1.29
C TYR A 156 5.07 -0.56 -2.67
N ARG A 157 5.05 0.55 -3.41
CA ARG A 157 5.70 0.66 -4.71
C ARG A 157 7.22 0.58 -4.61
N ALA A 158 7.82 1.24 -3.61
CA ALA A 158 9.26 1.14 -3.37
C ALA A 158 9.70 -0.31 -3.12
N LEU A 159 8.94 -1.04 -2.29
CA LEU A 159 9.18 -2.46 -2.03
C LEU A 159 8.93 -3.34 -3.26
N SER A 160 7.85 -3.10 -4.01
CA SER A 160 7.50 -3.93 -5.18
C SER A 160 8.50 -3.81 -6.32
N GLU A 161 8.92 -2.58 -6.63
CA GLU A 161 9.76 -2.31 -7.81
C GLU A 161 11.26 -2.51 -7.57
N ARG A 162 11.74 -2.48 -6.31
CA ARG A 162 13.19 -2.43 -6.02
C ARG A 162 13.72 -3.66 -5.29
N ILE A 163 12.83 -4.45 -4.68
CA ILE A 163 13.18 -5.70 -4.01
C ILE A 163 12.75 -6.85 -4.89
N HIS A 164 13.67 -7.77 -5.17
CA HIS A 164 13.42 -8.91 -6.06
C HIS A 164 13.80 -10.26 -5.44
N THR A 165 14.34 -10.26 -4.22
CA THR A 165 14.76 -11.48 -3.50
C THR A 165 14.34 -11.41 -2.04
N GLY A 166 14.17 -12.58 -1.42
CA GLY A 166 13.90 -12.66 0.02
C GLY A 166 15.01 -12.04 0.86
N GLU A 167 16.27 -12.20 0.45
CA GLU A 167 17.44 -11.62 1.13
C GLU A 167 17.40 -10.09 1.14
N GLN A 168 16.98 -9.47 0.03
CA GLN A 168 16.77 -8.02 -0.04
C GLN A 168 15.56 -7.57 0.78
N MET A 169 14.51 -8.39 0.89
CA MET A 169 13.30 -8.08 1.66
C MET A 169 13.50 -8.22 3.16
N ARG A 170 14.32 -9.19 3.60
CA ARG A 170 14.47 -9.58 5.00
C ARG A 170 14.66 -8.40 5.98
N PRO A 171 15.49 -7.37 5.70
CA PRO A 171 15.65 -6.23 6.60
C PRO A 171 14.38 -5.42 6.86
N TYR A 172 13.37 -5.54 6.00
CA TYR A 172 12.10 -4.81 6.07
C TYR A 172 10.95 -5.66 6.62
N MET A 173 11.11 -6.98 6.69
CA MET A 173 10.00 -7.89 7.01
C MET A 173 9.47 -7.72 8.43
N GLU A 174 10.31 -7.41 9.42
CA GLU A 174 9.85 -7.15 10.79
C GLU A 174 8.87 -5.98 10.85
N ASP A 175 9.22 -4.86 10.20
CA ASP A 175 8.36 -3.68 10.11
C ASP A 175 7.08 -3.97 9.32
N LEU A 176 7.14 -4.81 8.27
CA LEU A 176 5.94 -5.23 7.55
C LEU A 176 5.04 -6.09 8.43
N PHE A 177 5.58 -7.00 9.23
CA PHE A 177 4.79 -7.80 10.18
C PHE A 177 4.15 -6.95 11.26
N TRP A 178 4.76 -5.83 11.66
CA TRP A 178 4.12 -4.88 12.57
C TRP A 178 2.81 -4.30 12.00
N TRP A 179 2.77 -4.04 10.69
CA TRP A 179 1.54 -3.60 10.01
C TRP A 179 0.51 -4.71 9.79
N VAL A 180 0.92 -5.98 9.90
CA VAL A 180 0.05 -7.16 9.83
C VAL A 180 -0.52 -7.52 11.22
N ALA A 181 -0.42 -6.64 12.22
CA ALA A 181 -0.99 -6.87 13.54
C ALA A 181 -2.49 -6.56 13.66
N ASP A 182 -3.06 -5.74 12.77
CA ASP A 182 -4.46 -5.31 12.82
C ASP A 182 -5.05 -5.17 11.41
N PRO A 183 -6.05 -5.97 11.01
CA PRO A 183 -6.65 -5.96 9.68
C PRO A 183 -7.38 -4.65 9.34
N ASN A 184 -7.69 -3.81 10.33
CA ASN A 184 -8.31 -2.50 10.11
C ASN A 184 -7.31 -1.44 9.65
N ASN A 185 -6.01 -1.72 9.75
CA ASN A 185 -4.98 -0.80 9.26
C ASN A 185 -4.89 -0.89 7.73
N PRO A 186 -4.98 0.25 7.01
CA PRO A 186 -4.84 0.25 5.54
C PRO A 186 -3.58 -0.47 5.02
N PRO A 187 -2.40 -0.38 5.68
CA PRO A 187 -1.23 -1.14 5.25
C PRO A 187 -1.29 -2.65 5.44
N PHE A 188 -2.25 -3.21 6.21
CA PHE A 188 -2.28 -4.64 6.55
C PHE A 188 -2.19 -5.53 5.30
N LYS A 189 -3.12 -5.34 4.36
CA LYS A 189 -3.19 -6.16 3.15
C LYS A 189 -1.98 -5.92 2.22
N PRO A 190 -1.58 -4.68 1.89
CA PRO A 190 -0.37 -4.43 1.10
C PRO A 190 0.90 -5.01 1.73
N CYS A 191 1.06 -4.93 3.06
CA CYS A 191 2.23 -5.51 3.75
C CYS A 191 2.22 -7.03 3.69
N SER A 192 1.06 -7.65 3.93
CA SER A 192 0.88 -9.11 3.77
C SER A 192 1.23 -9.57 2.36
N GLU A 193 0.75 -8.86 1.33
CA GLU A 193 1.09 -9.14 -0.08
C GLU A 193 2.60 -9.01 -0.36
N GLN A 194 3.28 -8.02 0.23
CA GLN A 194 4.73 -7.88 0.08
C GLN A 194 5.51 -9.02 0.75
N LEU A 195 5.08 -9.45 1.94
CA LEU A 195 5.68 -10.59 2.64
C LEU A 195 5.48 -11.90 1.85
N ALA A 196 4.28 -12.10 1.29
CA ALA A 196 3.92 -13.29 0.53
C ALA A 196 4.74 -13.49 -0.77
N ARG A 197 5.42 -12.45 -1.27
CA ARG A 197 6.33 -12.56 -2.42
C ARG A 197 7.56 -13.45 -2.14
N PHE A 198 7.92 -13.61 -0.86
CA PHE A 198 9.11 -14.35 -0.42
C PHE A 198 8.78 -15.28 0.77
N PRO A 199 7.90 -16.27 0.57
CA PRO A 199 7.20 -16.95 1.66
C PRO A 199 8.13 -17.68 2.63
N GLU A 200 9.19 -18.35 2.16
CA GLU A 200 10.12 -19.05 3.06
C GLU A 200 10.95 -18.08 3.90
N THR A 201 11.34 -16.93 3.33
CA THR A 201 12.07 -15.90 4.09
C THR A 201 11.13 -15.21 5.08
N ALA A 202 9.89 -14.94 4.68
CA ALA A 202 8.86 -14.37 5.53
C ALA A 202 8.53 -15.30 6.69
N ALA A 203 8.42 -16.62 6.48
CA ALA A 203 8.19 -17.59 7.56
C ALA A 203 9.34 -17.62 8.59
N ALA A 204 10.60 -17.50 8.14
CA ALA A 204 11.73 -17.43 9.05
C ALA A 204 11.67 -16.16 9.94
N VAL A 205 11.35 -15.00 9.35
CA VAL A 205 11.18 -13.76 10.11
C VAL A 205 9.91 -13.80 10.98
N ALA A 206 8.84 -14.44 10.51
CA ALA A 206 7.59 -14.62 11.25
C ALA A 206 7.84 -15.31 12.59
N ALA A 207 8.71 -16.33 12.64
CA ALA A 207 9.10 -16.97 13.90
C ALA A 207 9.80 -16.00 14.87
N GLU A 208 10.67 -15.12 14.37
CA GLU A 208 11.35 -14.10 15.18
C GLU A 208 10.35 -13.07 15.73
N VAL A 209 9.38 -12.64 14.92
CA VAL A 209 8.33 -11.69 15.33
C VAL A 209 7.34 -12.35 16.28
N MET A 210 6.93 -13.59 16.02
CA MET A 210 6.06 -14.40 16.89
C MET A 210 6.68 -14.54 18.30
N ALA A 211 7.99 -14.76 18.38
CA ALA A 211 8.69 -14.81 19.66
C ALA A 211 8.61 -13.49 20.43
N LYS A 212 8.74 -12.34 19.74
CA LYS A 212 8.62 -11.00 20.35
C LYS A 212 7.19 -10.71 20.81
N ALA A 213 6.20 -11.04 19.98
CA ALA A 213 4.78 -10.88 20.31
C ALA A 213 4.39 -11.75 21.53
N GLY A 214 4.90 -12.99 21.60
CA GLY A 214 4.73 -13.86 22.76
C GLY A 214 5.31 -13.27 24.05
N GLN A 215 6.49 -12.64 24.00
CA GLN A 215 7.08 -11.95 25.16
C GLN A 215 6.24 -10.76 25.63
N ALA A 216 5.51 -10.12 24.71
CA ALA A 216 4.60 -9.01 25.00
C ALA A 216 3.19 -9.47 25.41
N ASN A 217 2.90 -10.79 25.40
CA ASN A 217 1.57 -11.36 25.53
C ASN A 217 0.56 -10.80 24.51
N ASP A 218 1.02 -10.47 23.30
CA ASP A 218 0.18 -9.95 22.22
C ASP A 218 -0.41 -11.12 21.42
N THR A 219 -1.54 -11.65 21.88
CA THR A 219 -2.20 -12.82 21.26
C THR A 219 -2.77 -12.48 19.88
N GLU A 220 -3.26 -11.26 19.69
CA GLU A 220 -3.82 -10.81 18.42
C GLU A 220 -2.74 -10.72 17.34
N HIS A 221 -1.57 -10.14 17.65
CA HIS A 221 -0.46 -10.11 16.69
C HIS A 221 0.04 -11.52 16.35
N GLN A 222 0.15 -12.40 17.36
CA GLN A 222 0.49 -13.80 17.16
C GLN A 222 -0.51 -14.52 16.24
N HIS A 223 -1.81 -14.27 16.43
CA HIS A 223 -2.86 -14.80 15.57
C HIS A 223 -2.69 -14.40 14.11
N TRP A 224 -2.46 -13.11 13.83
CA TRP A 224 -2.30 -12.65 12.46
C TRP A 224 -1.00 -13.12 11.80
N ILE A 225 0.04 -13.40 12.58
CA ILE A 225 1.24 -14.09 12.08
C ILE A 225 0.91 -15.52 11.66
N ILE A 226 0.13 -16.26 12.46
CA ILE A 226 -0.35 -17.61 12.11
C ILE A 226 -1.19 -17.56 10.83
N ASP A 227 -2.16 -16.64 10.75
CA ASP A 227 -3.03 -16.48 9.58
C ASP A 227 -2.23 -16.18 8.31
N PHE A 228 -1.24 -15.29 8.39
CA PHE A 228 -0.32 -15.03 7.27
C PHE A 228 0.43 -16.31 6.84
N VAL A 229 1.02 -17.05 7.77
CA VAL A 229 1.78 -18.27 7.43
C VAL A 229 0.86 -19.33 6.81
N SER A 230 -0.33 -19.54 7.36
CA SER A 230 -1.34 -20.47 6.82
C SER A 230 -1.73 -20.13 5.38
N THR A 231 -1.95 -18.84 5.11
CA THR A 231 -2.49 -18.39 3.82
C THR A 231 -1.43 -18.25 2.74
N SER A 232 -0.20 -17.89 3.12
CA SER A 232 0.81 -17.41 2.17
C SER A 232 2.05 -18.30 2.06
N VAL A 233 2.27 -19.23 3.01
CA VAL A 233 3.46 -20.08 3.02
C VAL A 233 3.05 -21.54 2.84
N PRO A 234 3.55 -22.25 1.79
CA PRO A 234 3.28 -23.68 1.64
C PRO A 234 3.68 -24.46 2.89
N VAL A 235 2.80 -25.37 3.35
CA VAL A 235 3.07 -26.22 4.51
C VAL A 235 4.37 -27.00 4.27
N GLY A 236 5.32 -26.86 5.19
CA GLY A 236 6.58 -27.57 5.09
C GLY A 236 7.65 -27.11 6.07
N LYS A 237 8.92 -27.33 5.72
CA LYS A 237 10.07 -27.02 6.59
C LYS A 237 10.11 -25.57 7.07
N ALA A 238 9.59 -24.64 6.27
CA ALA A 238 9.52 -23.22 6.61
C ALA A 238 8.60 -22.93 7.83
N TRP A 239 7.64 -23.81 8.13
CA TRP A 239 6.74 -23.67 9.28
C TRP A 239 7.40 -24.12 10.59
N ILE A 240 8.36 -25.05 10.53
CA ILE A 240 8.98 -25.67 11.71
C ILE A 240 9.48 -24.64 12.75
N PRO A 241 10.15 -23.54 12.38
CA PRO A 241 10.61 -22.54 13.35
C PRO A 241 9.49 -21.93 14.20
N LEU A 242 8.25 -21.83 13.69
CA LEU A 242 7.13 -21.27 14.44
C LEU A 242 6.54 -22.26 15.46
N ARG A 243 6.75 -23.57 15.29
CA ARG A 243 6.06 -24.63 16.06
C ARG A 243 6.07 -24.38 17.56
N SER A 244 7.25 -24.12 18.13
CA SER A 244 7.37 -23.94 19.58
C SER A 244 6.65 -22.68 20.08
N HIS A 245 6.60 -21.62 19.26
CA HIS A 245 5.90 -20.39 19.60
C HIS A 245 4.38 -20.55 19.52
N VAL A 246 3.87 -21.29 18.52
CA VAL A 246 2.44 -21.61 18.42
C VAL A 246 2.00 -22.51 19.57
N GLN A 247 2.81 -23.50 19.97
CA GLN A 247 2.53 -24.33 21.15
C GLN A 247 2.51 -23.52 22.45
N GLU A 248 3.40 -22.53 22.57
CA GLU A 248 3.42 -21.61 23.71
C GLU A 248 2.15 -20.76 23.77
N MET A 249 1.74 -20.20 22.63
CA MET A 249 0.50 -19.42 22.50
C MET A 249 -0.71 -20.25 22.94
N VAL A 250 -0.87 -21.48 22.41
CA VAL A 250 -1.95 -22.40 22.79
C VAL A 250 -1.99 -22.63 24.30
N ARG A 251 -0.83 -22.95 24.90
CA ARG A 251 -0.75 -23.18 26.35
C ARG A 251 -1.13 -21.94 27.15
N SER A 252 -0.64 -20.77 26.73
CA SER A 252 -0.94 -19.50 27.40
C SER A 252 -2.43 -19.17 27.37
N ILE A 253 -3.11 -19.33 26.23
CA ILE A 253 -4.55 -19.07 26.11
C ILE A 253 -5.35 -20.04 27.00
N GLU A 254 -5.02 -21.34 26.96
CA GLU A 254 -5.68 -22.36 27.77
C GLU A 254 -5.51 -22.15 29.29
N GLU A 255 -4.33 -21.68 29.72
CA GLU A 255 -4.05 -21.36 31.12
C GLU A 255 -4.84 -20.13 31.61
N ARG A 256 -4.99 -19.11 30.75
CA ARG A 256 -5.75 -17.89 31.05
C ARG A 256 -7.26 -18.11 31.06
N LYS A 257 -7.75 -19.07 30.26
CA LYS A 257 -9.19 -19.34 30.05
C LYS A 257 -9.95 -18.11 29.55
N ASP A 258 -9.37 -17.42 28.58
CA ASP A 258 -9.95 -16.24 27.97
C ASP A 258 -10.87 -16.65 26.82
N GLU A 259 -12.20 -16.57 27.04
CA GLU A 259 -13.21 -16.95 26.05
C GLU A 259 -13.19 -16.01 24.82
N ASP A 260 -12.67 -14.79 24.95
CA ASP A 260 -12.55 -13.85 23.82
C ASP A 260 -11.45 -14.28 22.84
N GLU A 261 -10.56 -15.20 23.24
CA GLU A 261 -9.44 -15.72 22.43
C GLU A 261 -9.70 -17.15 21.88
N ASP A 262 -10.90 -17.70 22.03
CA ASP A 262 -11.24 -19.06 21.58
C ASP A 262 -11.03 -19.25 20.06
N GLU A 263 -11.37 -18.24 19.24
CA GLU A 263 -11.10 -18.28 17.79
C GLU A 263 -9.59 -18.38 17.50
N TYR A 264 -8.75 -17.69 18.28
CA TYR A 264 -7.31 -17.70 18.11
C TYR A 264 -6.71 -19.05 18.51
N LEU A 265 -7.24 -19.64 19.59
CA LEU A 265 -6.88 -20.96 20.06
C LEU A 265 -7.19 -22.04 19.02
N ASP A 266 -8.39 -21.99 18.43
CA ASP A 266 -8.81 -22.95 17.40
C ASP A 266 -7.91 -22.87 16.16
N LYS A 267 -7.66 -21.67 15.63
CA LYS A 267 -6.75 -21.51 14.47
C LYS A 267 -5.31 -21.97 14.78
N ALA A 268 -4.80 -21.70 15.99
CA ALA A 268 -3.47 -22.15 16.39
C ALA A 268 -3.38 -23.70 16.48
N LYS A 269 -4.43 -24.36 16.99
CA LYS A 269 -4.52 -25.82 17.03
C LYS A 269 -4.64 -26.45 15.64
N GLU A 270 -5.45 -25.85 14.76
CA GLU A 270 -5.56 -26.26 13.37
C GLU A 270 -4.20 -26.18 12.65
N TRP A 271 -3.50 -25.06 12.82
CA TRP A 271 -2.15 -24.86 12.27
C TRP A 271 -1.17 -25.96 12.72
N LEU A 272 -1.16 -26.31 14.02
CA LEU A 272 -0.32 -27.38 14.54
C LEU A 272 -0.68 -28.75 13.93
N ALA A 273 -1.97 -29.04 13.81
CA ALA A 273 -2.45 -30.29 13.22
C ALA A 273 -2.09 -30.42 11.73
N GLU A 274 -2.06 -29.32 10.97
CA GLU A 274 -1.60 -29.30 9.59
C GLU A 274 -0.11 -29.62 9.48
N LEU A 275 0.71 -28.99 10.33
CA LEU A 275 2.15 -29.26 10.36
C LEU A 275 2.45 -30.72 10.75
N GLU A 276 1.69 -31.28 11.69
CA GLU A 276 1.81 -32.70 12.09
C GLU A 276 1.46 -33.66 10.95
N LYS A 277 0.40 -33.39 10.19
CA LYS A 277 0.04 -34.18 9.00
C LYS A 277 1.14 -34.13 7.95
N TRP A 278 1.75 -32.97 7.75
CA TRP A 278 2.87 -32.82 6.82
C TRP A 278 4.11 -33.60 7.28
N ASP A 279 4.49 -33.49 8.56
CA ASP A 279 5.59 -34.25 9.15
C ASP A 279 5.37 -35.76 8.95
N ALA A 280 4.16 -36.28 9.25
CA ALA A 280 3.85 -37.70 9.12
C ALA A 280 3.94 -38.24 7.68
N THR A 281 3.70 -37.38 6.68
CA THR A 281 3.77 -37.76 5.27
C THR A 281 5.17 -37.66 4.68
N HIS A 282 6.06 -36.85 5.26
CA HIS A 282 7.41 -36.59 4.74
C HIS A 282 8.55 -37.16 5.60
N VAL A 283 8.26 -37.71 6.79
CA VAL A 283 9.22 -38.50 7.59
C VAL A 283 9.57 -39.85 6.92
N ASN A 284 8.79 -40.29 5.92
CA ASN A 284 9.04 -41.54 5.18
C ASN A 284 9.88 -41.38 3.90
N GLU A 285 10.43 -40.19 3.63
CA GLU A 285 11.23 -39.88 2.42
C GLU A 285 12.71 -39.53 2.72
N ALA A 286 13.16 -39.68 3.97
CA ALA A 286 14.56 -39.49 4.40
C ALA A 286 15.24 -40.82 4.72
#